data_AF-A0A3L6NXY8-F1
#
_entry.id   AF-A0A3L6NXY8-F1
#
_cell.length_a   1.000
_cell.length_b   1.000
_cell.length_c   1.000
_cell.angle_alpha   90.00
_cell.angle_beta   90.00
_cell.angle_gamma   90.00
#
_symmetry.space_group_name_H-M   'P 1'
#
loop_
_entity.id
_entity.type
_entity.pdbx_description
1 polymer ?
#
loop_
_entity_poly.entity_id
_entity_poly.type
_entity_poly.pdbx_seq_one_letter_code
_entity_poly.pdbx_strand_id
1 'polypeptide(L)' 'MIITRALSITNFVIAGSALSFQLKKEHLRVLQAVESKVQQTRDTAVLEESRNSVRGLLGNLAAWKA' A
#
# COMPACT_ATOMS: atom_id res chain seq x y z
N MET A 1 29.78 -21.78 -33.14
CA MET A 1 28.33 -21.89 -32.86
C MET A 1 28.03 -22.08 -31.36
N ILE A 2 28.72 -22.96 -30.62
CA ILE A 2 28.49 -23.22 -29.18
C ILE A 2 28.87 -22.02 -28.28
N ILE A 3 30.02 -21.37 -28.53
CA ILE A 3 30.50 -20.22 -27.73
C ILE A 3 29.52 -19.03 -27.83
N THR A 4 29.00 -18.77 -29.01
CA THR A 4 28.01 -17.72 -29.26
C THR A 4 26.69 -17.98 -28.54
N ARG A 5 26.30 -19.25 -28.39
CA ARG A 5 25.11 -19.68 -27.63
C ARG A 5 25.32 -19.53 -26.13
N ALA A 6 26.52 -19.87 -25.63
CA ALA A 6 26.87 -19.69 -24.22
C ALA A 6 26.80 -18.21 -23.80
N LEU A 7 27.38 -17.31 -24.60
CA LEU A 7 27.31 -15.86 -24.36
C LEU A 7 25.86 -15.34 -24.38
N SER A 8 25.02 -15.86 -25.27
CA SER A 8 23.59 -15.50 -25.35
C SER A 8 22.81 -15.94 -24.10
N ILE A 9 23.08 -17.14 -23.58
CA ILE A 9 22.45 -17.64 -22.34
C ILE A 9 22.86 -16.76 -21.16
N THR A 10 24.14 -16.39 -21.04
CA THR A 10 24.61 -15.51 -19.97
C THR A 10 23.94 -14.14 -20.06
N ASN A 11 23.83 -13.56 -21.26
CA ASN A 11 23.19 -12.26 -21.45
C ASN A 11 21.68 -12.31 -21.14
N PHE A 12 21.02 -13.42 -21.48
CA PHE A 12 19.61 -13.66 -21.15
C PHE A 12 19.37 -13.78 -19.65
N VAL A 13 20.24 -14.50 -18.93
CA VAL A 13 20.14 -14.65 -17.46
C VAL A 13 20.39 -13.32 -16.74
N ILE A 14 21.35 -12.52 -17.22
CA ILE A 14 21.63 -11.19 -16.66
C ILE A 14 20.45 -10.24 -16.91
N ALA A 15 19.92 -10.21 -18.13
CA ALA A 15 18.75 -9.39 -18.47
C ALA A 15 17.51 -9.81 -17.67
N GLY A 16 17.25 -11.12 -17.51
CA GLY A 16 16.16 -11.64 -16.70
C GLY A 16 16.31 -11.31 -15.21
N SER A 17 17.54 -11.31 -14.70
CA SER A 17 17.83 -10.92 -13.31
C SER A 17 17.62 -9.41 -13.08
N ALA A 18 18.06 -8.57 -14.03
CA ALA A 18 17.84 -7.13 -13.99
C ALA A 18 16.35 -6.77 -14.06
N LEU A 19 15.58 -7.46 -14.90
CA LEU A 19 14.13 -7.27 -15.01
C LEU A 19 13.42 -7.71 -13.71
N SER A 20 13.82 -8.85 -13.14
CA SER A 20 13.28 -9.35 -11.87
C SER A 20 13.53 -8.39 -10.70
N PHE A 21 14.70 -7.74 -10.68
CA PHE A 21 15.03 -6.73 -9.68
C PHE A 21 14.21 -5.45 -9.82
N GLN A 22 13.94 -5.03 -11.06
CA GLN A 22 13.06 -3.88 -11.33
C GLN A 22 11.60 -4.16 -10.95
N LEU A 23 11.08 -5.34 -11.28
CA LEU A 23 9.73 -5.77 -10.89
C LEU A 23 9.55 -5.80 -9.36
N LYS A 24 10.56 -6.30 -8.62
CA LYS A 24 10.52 -6.28 -7.14
C LYS A 24 10.47 -4.87 -6.57
N LYS A 25 11.21 -3.91 -7.14
CA LYS A 25 11.17 -2.51 -6.69
C LYS A 25 9.81 -1.87 -6.93
N GLU A 26 9.20 -2.15 -8.08
CA GLU A 26 7.88 -1.60 -8.40
C GLU A 26 6.80 -2.20 -7.49
N HIS A 27 6.83 -3.52 -7.26
CA HIS A 27 5.90 -4.17 -6.32
C HIS A 27 6.05 -3.64 -4.90
N LEU A 28 7.28 -3.40 -4.43
CA LEU A 28 7.51 -2.82 -3.10
C LEU A 28 6.94 -1.40 -2.99
N ARG A 29 7.11 -0.59 -4.04
CA ARG A 29 6.56 0.78 -4.09
C ARG A 29 5.03 0.78 -4.07
N VAL A 30 4.40 -0.11 -4.83
CA VAL A 30 2.93 -0.25 -4.85
C VAL A 30 2.43 -0.73 -3.50
N LEU A 31 3.09 -1.72 -2.88
CA LEU A 31 2.73 -2.20 -1.54
C LEU A 31 2.78 -1.06 -0.50
N GLN A 32 3.85 -0.25 -0.50
CA GLN A 32 3.95 0.90 0.40
C GLN A 32 2.90 1.97 0.12
N ALA A 33 2.60 2.25 -1.15
CA ALA A 33 1.58 3.23 -1.53
C ALA A 33 0.17 2.75 -1.13
N VAL A 34 -0.10 1.45 -1.25
CA VAL A 34 -1.36 0.83 -0.82
C VAL A 34 -1.46 0.84 0.70
N GLU A 35 -0.42 0.44 1.42
CA GLU A 35 -0.37 0.48 2.88
C GLU A 35 -0.61 1.88 3.42
N SER A 36 0.06 2.89 2.87
CA SER A 36 -0.14 4.29 3.24
C SER A 36 -1.58 4.77 3.00
N LYS A 37 -2.18 4.40 1.86
CA LYS A 37 -3.58 4.74 1.56
C LYS A 37 -4.55 4.01 2.49
N VAL A 38 -4.34 2.73 2.76
CA VAL A 38 -5.18 1.93 3.67
C VAL A 38 -5.10 2.50 5.09
N GLN A 39 -3.90 2.85 5.57
CA GLN A 39 -3.73 3.47 6.88
C GLN A 39 -4.43 4.83 6.94
N GLN A 40 -4.26 5.68 5.91
CA GLN A 40 -4.94 6.97 5.83
C GLN A 40 -6.48 6.82 5.82
N THR A 41 -7.01 5.88 5.04
CA THR A 41 -8.46 5.59 5.01
C THR A 41 -8.95 5.09 6.37
N ARG A 42 -8.18 4.24 7.04
CA ARG A 42 -8.51 3.73 8.38
C ARG A 42 -8.56 4.86 9.41
N ASP A 43 -7.57 5.74 9.42
CA ASP A 43 -7.50 6.86 10.37
C ASP A 43 -8.66 7.86 10.15
N THR A 44 -9.04 8.12 8.89
CA THR A 44 -10.22 8.95 8.60
C THR A 44 -11.54 8.30 9.01
N ALA A 45 -11.68 6.98 8.85
CA ALA A 45 -12.88 6.27 9.25
C ALA A 45 -13.04 6.23 10.78
N VAL A 46 -11.93 5.99 11.50
CA VAL A 46 -11.92 6.01 12.98
C VAL A 46 -12.20 7.41 13.52
N LEU A 47 -11.67 8.45 12.87
CA LEU A 47 -11.94 9.84 13.25
C LEU A 47 -13.43 10.22 13.08
N GLU A 48 -14.06 9.80 11.98
CA GLU A 48 -15.49 10.01 11.72
C GLU A 48 -16.38 9.26 12.72
N GLU A 49 -16.03 8.01 13.03
CA GLU A 49 -16.75 7.22 14.05
C GLU A 49 -16.65 7.87 15.44
N SER A 50 -15.45 8.32 15.81
CA SER A 50 -15.22 9.03 17.08
C SER A 50 -16.01 10.33 17.14
N ARG A 51 -16.04 11.11 16.05
CA ARG A 51 -16.83 12.34 15.93
C ARG A 51 -18.33 12.06 16.09
N ASN A 52 -18.84 11.02 15.43
CA ASN A 52 -20.25 10.65 15.51
C ASN A 52 -20.63 10.15 16.91
N SER A 53 -19.74 9.41 17.57
CA SER A 53 -19.93 8.97 18.96
C SER A 53 -20.00 10.16 19.93
N VAL A 54 -19.06 11.11 19.83
CA VAL A 54 -19.08 12.35 20.63
C VAL A 54 -20.34 13.17 20.36
N ARG A 55 -20.76 13.29 19.10
CA ARG A 55 -21.99 14.00 18.74
C ARG A 55 -23.23 13.33 19.31
N GLY A 56 -23.28 11.99 19.34
CA GLY A 56 -24.37 11.23 19.97
C GLY A 56 -24.43 11.45 21.48
N LEU A 57 -23.28 11.42 22.17
CA LEU A 57 -23.19 11.70 23.60
C LEU A 57 -23.67 13.12 23.93
N LEU A 58 -23.24 14.13 23.15
CA LEU A 58 -23.68 15.52 23.31
C LEU A 58 -25.18 15.67 23.06
N GLY A 59 -25.75 14.96 22.08
CA GLY A 59 -27.20 14.94 21.85
C GLY A 59 -27.97 14.39 23.05
N ASN A 60 -27.50 13.29 23.64
CA ASN A 60 -28.10 12.71 24.84
C ASN A 60 -27.98 13.64 26.06
N LEU A 61 -26.85 14.33 26.23
CA LEU A 61 -26.65 15.31 27.30
C LEU A 61 -27.55 16.54 27.13
N ALA A 62 -27.74 17.03 25.91
CA ALA A 62 -28.64 18.14 25.62
C ALA A 62 -30.11 17.76 25.88
N ALA A 63 -30.50 16.53 25.55
CA ALA A 63 -31.84 16.01 25.82
C ALA A 63 -32.17 15.89 27.32
N TRP A 64 -31.16 15.72 28.19
CA TRP A 64 -31.33 15.69 29.64
C TRP A 64 -31.34 17.08 30.30
N LYS A 65 -30.93 18.13 29.57
CA LYS A 65 -30.87 19.51 30.09
C LYS A 65 -32.11 20.35 29.70
N ALA A 66 -32.97 19.84 28.82
CA ALA A 66 -34.27 20.41 28.46
C ALA A 66 -35.38 19.82 29.34
#